data_AF-B4LTT4-F1
#
_entry.id   AF-B4LTT4-F1
#
_cell.length_a   1.000
_cell.length_b   1.000
_cell.length_c   1.000
_cell.angle_alpha   90.00
_cell.angle_beta   90.00
_cell.angle_gamma   90.00
#
_symmetry.space_group_name_H-M   'P 1'
#
loop_
_entity.id
_entity.type
_entity.pdbx_description
1 polymer ?
#
loop_
_entity_poly.entity_id
_entity_poly.type
_entity_poly.pdbx_seq_one_letter_code
_entity_poly.pdbx_strand_id
1 'polypeptide(L)'
;MDTLNNNQVLTTIMDLLNTSLTPVRFVDSQRMQSPVKHDANLASCKARLEALVADLQSNYAKWQIAQQRGTALCYAIEARKTRCYDNANAEAGYYPEDLVKPCDKLAIITSIFVDIFTNTREILRQLRALTLLAGVASNVIFYRTWKLTQFVSFTEDLLKRYKQESLVKQHVMQNIAHSTCRGKLISYTTAWEFPEHVDAYVNLVFLLLAEEVRRK
;
A
#
# COMPACT_ATOMS: atom_id res chain seq x y z
N MET A 1 24.19 -93.16 38.83
CA MET A 1 24.74 -92.73 37.52
C MET A 1 23.51 -92.36 36.73
N ASP A 2 23.02 -91.15 37.00
CA ASP A 2 21.63 -90.80 36.83
C ASP A 2 21.48 -89.62 35.88
N THR A 3 20.66 -89.90 34.88
CA THR A 3 20.15 -89.09 33.80
C THR A 3 19.29 -87.93 34.30
N LEU A 4 19.55 -86.69 33.85
CA LEU A 4 18.56 -85.62 33.82
C LEU A 4 18.64 -84.84 32.49
N ASN A 5 17.91 -85.44 31.54
CA ASN A 5 17.19 -84.93 30.38
C ASN A 5 17.18 -83.40 30.14
N ASN A 6 17.84 -82.96 29.06
CA ASN A 6 17.86 -81.60 28.50
C ASN A 6 16.52 -81.09 27.92
N ASN A 7 15.40 -81.75 28.22
CA ASN A 7 14.07 -81.44 27.67
C ASN A 7 13.18 -80.57 28.59
N GLN A 8 13.70 -80.08 29.71
CA GLN A 8 12.96 -79.18 30.62
C GLN A 8 13.31 -77.70 30.48
N VAL A 9 14.37 -77.34 29.74
CA VAL A 9 14.79 -75.94 29.57
C VAL A 9 14.15 -75.28 28.34
N LEU A 10 13.76 -76.07 27.33
CA LEU A 10 13.13 -75.55 26.10
C LEU A 10 11.62 -75.26 26.26
N THR A 11 10.95 -75.90 27.22
CA THR A 11 9.51 -75.68 27.47
C THR A 11 9.25 -74.39 28.25
N THR A 12 10.23 -73.89 29.01
CA THR A 12 10.10 -72.63 29.78
C THR A 12 10.33 -71.37 28.94
N ILE A 13 10.94 -71.49 27.76
CA ILE A 13 11.20 -70.34 26.86
C ILE A 13 10.04 -70.11 25.87
N MET A 14 9.25 -71.14 25.55
CA MET A 14 8.10 -71.02 24.64
C MET A 14 6.82 -70.47 25.30
N ASP A 15 6.70 -70.54 26.63
CA ASP A 15 5.54 -69.98 27.36
C ASP A 15 5.65 -68.48 27.70
N LEU A 16 6.78 -67.84 27.39
CA LEU A 16 6.97 -66.38 27.51
C LEU A 16 6.61 -65.59 26.24
N LEU A 17 6.23 -66.28 25.16
CA LEU A 17 5.94 -65.67 23.85
C LEU A 17 4.44 -65.59 23.52
N ASN A 18 3.55 -65.93 24.45
CA ASN A 18 2.11 -66.01 24.17
C ASN A 18 1.21 -65.27 25.17
N THR A 19 1.69 -64.18 25.75
CA THR A 19 0.86 -63.22 26.47
C THR A 19 0.38 -62.12 25.51
N SER A 20 -0.79 -62.38 24.91
CA SER A 20 -1.78 -61.35 24.59
C SER A 20 -1.28 -60.21 23.68
N LEU A 21 -1.24 -60.46 22.37
CA LEU A 21 -1.44 -59.41 21.36
C LEU A 21 -2.91 -58.96 21.41
N THR A 22 -3.28 -58.23 22.46
CA THR A 22 -4.49 -57.41 22.42
C THR A 22 -4.25 -56.30 21.40
N PRO A 23 -5.18 -56.05 20.46
CA PRO A 23 -5.06 -54.89 19.60
C PRO A 23 -5.01 -53.67 20.51
N VAL A 24 -3.88 -52.96 20.48
CA VAL A 24 -3.79 -51.63 21.05
C VAL A 24 -4.85 -50.83 20.31
N ARG A 25 -6.01 -50.63 20.94
CA ARG A 25 -6.88 -49.53 20.54
C ARG A 25 -6.02 -48.30 20.75
N PHE A 26 -5.55 -47.72 19.65
CA PHE A 26 -5.23 -46.31 19.63
C PHE A 26 -6.49 -45.64 20.16
N VAL A 27 -6.45 -45.28 21.45
CA VAL A 27 -7.40 -44.32 21.99
C VAL A 27 -7.11 -43.10 21.14
N ASP A 28 -8.08 -42.74 20.29
CA ASP A 28 -7.97 -41.60 19.39
C ASP A 28 -7.25 -40.49 20.12
N SER A 29 -6.02 -40.25 19.67
CA SER A 29 -5.16 -39.19 20.18
C SER A 29 -6.04 -37.95 20.24
N GLN A 30 -6.07 -37.31 21.42
CA GLN A 30 -6.89 -36.14 21.73
C GLN A 30 -7.16 -35.39 20.44
N ARG A 31 -8.41 -35.45 19.96
CA ARG A 31 -8.89 -34.71 18.78
C ARG A 31 -8.19 -33.35 18.83
N MET A 32 -7.14 -33.20 18.03
CA MET A 32 -6.52 -31.90 17.85
C MET A 32 -7.67 -31.08 17.32
N GLN A 33 -8.12 -30.13 18.13
CA GLN A 33 -9.19 -29.23 17.73
C GLN A 33 -8.82 -28.72 16.35
N SER A 34 -9.68 -29.03 15.38
CA SER A 34 -9.52 -28.61 14.00
C SER A 34 -9.13 -27.12 13.95
N PRO A 35 -8.18 -26.69 13.12
CA PRO A 35 -7.71 -25.30 13.05
C PRO A 35 -8.74 -24.36 12.38
N VAL A 36 -10.02 -24.46 12.74
CA VAL A 36 -11.11 -23.69 12.11
C VAL A 36 -11.05 -22.20 12.48
N LYS A 37 -10.40 -21.84 13.59
CA LYS A 37 -10.22 -20.43 13.98
C LYS A 37 -9.18 -19.68 13.15
N HIS A 38 -8.18 -20.36 12.60
CA HIS A 38 -7.11 -19.70 11.85
C HIS A 38 -7.60 -19.27 10.46
N ASP A 39 -8.46 -20.07 9.82
CA ASP A 39 -8.99 -19.81 8.48
C ASP A 39 -9.99 -18.64 8.44
N ALA A 40 -10.89 -18.54 9.42
CA ALA A 40 -11.86 -17.45 9.47
C ALA A 40 -11.19 -16.09 9.71
N ASN A 41 -10.19 -16.04 10.58
CA ASN A 41 -9.40 -14.83 10.83
C ASN A 41 -8.55 -14.45 9.62
N LEU A 42 -7.97 -15.44 8.92
CA LEU A 42 -7.20 -15.21 7.70
C LEU A 42 -8.07 -14.67 6.55
N ALA A 43 -9.26 -15.25 6.35
CA ALA A 43 -10.22 -14.79 5.35
C ALA A 43 -10.68 -13.35 5.62
N SER A 44 -10.99 -13.01 6.87
CA SER A 44 -11.33 -11.65 7.28
C SER A 44 -10.17 -10.67 7.08
N CYS A 45 -8.94 -11.08 7.41
CA CYS A 45 -7.74 -10.26 7.18
C CYS A 45 -7.51 -10.02 5.69
N LYS A 46 -7.69 -11.06 4.86
CA LYS A 46 -7.58 -10.94 3.41
C LYS A 46 -8.61 -9.97 2.84
N ALA A 47 -9.89 -10.11 3.21
CA ALA A 47 -10.96 -9.22 2.78
C ALA A 47 -10.67 -7.75 3.11
N ARG A 48 -10.20 -7.47 4.34
CA ARG A 48 -9.77 -6.13 4.76
C ARG A 48 -8.58 -5.63 3.94
N LEU A 49 -7.59 -6.48 3.67
CA LEU A 49 -6.46 -6.12 2.83
C LEU A 49 -6.91 -5.77 1.40
N GLU A 50 -7.84 -6.53 0.80
CA GLU A 50 -8.34 -6.20 -0.55
C GLU A 50 -8.98 -4.82 -0.58
N ALA A 51 -9.78 -4.47 0.42
CA ALA A 51 -10.40 -3.15 0.54
C ALA A 51 -9.36 -2.04 0.65
N LEU A 52 -8.35 -2.20 1.52
CA LEU A 52 -7.28 -1.22 1.69
C LEU A 52 -6.46 -1.02 0.41
N VAL A 53 -6.22 -2.10 -0.34
CA VAL A 53 -5.51 -2.01 -1.62
C VAL A 53 -6.36 -1.31 -2.68
N ALA A 54 -7.67 -1.57 -2.73
CA ALA A 54 -8.58 -0.85 -3.61
C ALA A 54 -8.60 0.66 -3.30
N ASP A 55 -8.56 1.04 -2.01
CA ASP A 55 -8.47 2.43 -1.60
C ASP A 55 -7.14 3.08 -2.01
N LEU A 56 -6.02 2.36 -1.94
CA LEU A 56 -4.73 2.84 -2.45
C LEU A 56 -4.77 3.10 -3.96
N GLN A 57 -5.33 2.17 -4.74
CA GLN A 57 -5.48 2.32 -6.18
C GLN A 57 -6.40 3.50 -6.53
N SER A 58 -7.50 3.67 -5.80
CA SER A 58 -8.42 4.80 -5.95
C SER A 58 -7.72 6.13 -5.67
N ASN A 59 -6.91 6.21 -4.61
CA ASN A 59 -6.12 7.40 -4.30
C ASN A 59 -5.09 7.72 -5.39
N TYR A 60 -4.45 6.70 -5.98
CA TYR A 60 -3.52 6.91 -7.09
C TYR A 60 -4.21 7.40 -8.36
N ALA A 61 -5.36 6.83 -8.72
CA ALA A 61 -6.14 7.31 -9.87
C ALA A 61 -6.60 8.77 -9.67
N LYS A 62 -7.04 9.14 -8.45
CA LYS A 62 -7.35 10.52 -8.09
C LYS A 62 -6.13 11.43 -8.22
N TRP A 63 -4.96 10.97 -7.77
CA TRP A 63 -3.70 11.69 -7.91
C TRP A 63 -3.39 11.99 -9.38
N GLN A 64 -3.51 11.01 -10.28
CA GLN A 64 -3.25 11.18 -11.72
C GLN A 64 -4.18 12.20 -12.37
N ILE A 65 -5.48 12.15 -12.05
CA ILE A 65 -6.48 13.11 -12.55
C ILE A 65 -6.19 14.52 -12.01
N ALA A 66 -5.88 14.64 -10.72
CA ALA A 66 -5.53 15.91 -10.10
C ALA A 66 -4.26 16.51 -10.72
N GLN A 67 -3.23 15.69 -10.95
CA GLN A 67 -1.99 16.07 -11.61
C GLN A 67 -2.23 16.63 -13.02
N GLN A 68 -3.01 15.93 -13.83
CA GLN A 68 -3.37 16.36 -15.18
C GLN A 68 -4.14 17.69 -15.17
N ARG A 69 -5.18 17.80 -14.31
CA ARG A 69 -6.00 19.03 -14.21
C ARG A 69 -5.20 20.22 -13.69
N GLY A 70 -4.36 20.00 -12.69
CA GLY A 70 -3.48 21.03 -12.14
C GLY A 70 -2.47 21.54 -13.17
N THR A 71 -1.91 20.64 -14.00
CA THR A 71 -0.97 21.03 -15.06
C THR A 71 -1.63 21.98 -16.06
N ALA A 72 -2.87 21.66 -16.48
CA ALA A 72 -3.64 22.54 -17.35
C ALA A 72 -3.93 23.92 -16.72
N LEU A 73 -4.17 23.98 -15.41
CA LEU A 73 -4.37 25.23 -14.68
C LEU A 73 -3.07 26.05 -14.58
N CYS A 74 -1.94 25.41 -14.30
CA CYS A 74 -0.62 26.05 -14.28
C CYS A 74 -0.29 26.67 -15.65
N TYR A 75 -0.53 25.94 -16.74
CA TYR A 75 -0.37 26.49 -18.09
C TYR A 75 -1.31 27.66 -18.39
N ALA A 76 -2.56 27.60 -17.93
CA ALA A 76 -3.49 28.71 -18.10
C ALA A 76 -3.05 29.97 -17.33
N ILE A 77 -2.52 29.79 -16.11
CA ILE A 77 -1.93 30.87 -15.30
C ILE A 77 -0.70 31.44 -16.01
N GLU A 78 0.19 30.56 -16.48
CA GLU A 78 1.41 30.96 -17.19
C GLU A 78 1.10 31.79 -18.44
N ALA A 79 0.17 31.34 -19.27
CA ALA A 79 -0.21 32.05 -20.48
C ALA A 79 -0.80 33.44 -20.19
N ARG A 80 -1.63 33.56 -19.14
CA ARG A 80 -2.20 34.85 -18.71
C ARG A 80 -1.12 35.80 -18.23
N LYS A 81 -0.24 35.33 -17.34
CA LYS A 81 0.85 36.15 -16.79
C LYS A 81 1.90 36.53 -17.83
N THR A 82 2.18 35.66 -18.79
CA THR A 82 3.12 35.95 -19.88
C THR A 82 2.64 37.13 -20.72
N ARG A 83 1.35 37.19 -21.04
CA ARG A 83 0.75 38.34 -21.75
C ARG A 83 0.92 39.67 -21.00
N CYS A 84 0.92 39.64 -19.66
CA CYS A 84 1.17 40.84 -18.85
C CYS A 84 2.62 41.32 -18.94
N TYR A 85 3.59 40.41 -19.10
CA TYR A 85 5.00 40.78 -19.25
C TYR A 85 5.32 41.36 -20.63
N ASP A 86 4.63 40.89 -21.67
CA ASP A 86 4.88 41.32 -23.05
C ASP A 86 4.23 42.69 -23.37
N ASN A 87 3.24 43.12 -22.58
CA ASN A 87 2.55 44.40 -22.74
C ASN A 87 3.26 45.53 -21.97
N ALA A 88 4.10 46.31 -22.67
CA ALA A 88 4.92 47.40 -22.10
C ALA A 88 4.14 48.60 -21.49
N ASN A 89 2.82 48.68 -21.67
CA ASN A 89 1.96 49.78 -21.19
C ASN A 89 1.04 49.36 -20.02
N ALA A 90 1.43 48.35 -19.25
CA ALA A 90 0.57 47.79 -18.22
C ALA A 90 0.43 48.69 -16.97
N GLU A 91 -0.39 49.75 -17.07
CA GLU A 91 -1.05 50.35 -15.90
C GLU A 91 -2.00 49.35 -15.21
N ALA A 92 -2.40 48.29 -15.92
CA ALA A 92 -3.01 47.10 -15.34
C ALA A 92 -1.89 46.22 -14.74
N GLY A 93 -1.62 46.37 -13.45
CA GLY A 93 -0.47 45.76 -12.77
C GLY A 93 -0.30 44.24 -12.90
N TYR A 94 0.71 43.69 -12.19
CA TYR A 94 1.15 42.28 -12.23
C TYR A 94 0.09 41.19 -11.94
N TYR A 95 -1.16 41.56 -11.70
CA TYR A 95 -2.28 40.72 -11.32
C TYR A 95 -3.47 40.94 -12.26
N PRO A 96 -3.59 40.17 -13.35
CA PRO A 96 -4.76 40.28 -14.21
C PRO A 96 -6.00 39.74 -13.47
N GLU A 97 -7.14 40.43 -13.58
CA GLU A 97 -8.39 40.05 -12.88
C GLU A 97 -8.86 38.63 -13.23
N ASP A 98 -8.51 38.17 -14.42
CA ASP A 98 -8.88 36.87 -14.96
C ASP A 98 -8.06 35.70 -14.36
N LEU A 99 -7.14 35.97 -13.41
CA LEU A 99 -6.29 34.99 -12.74
C LEU A 99 -6.97 34.29 -11.55
N VAL A 100 -7.93 34.97 -10.91
CA VAL A 100 -8.57 34.51 -9.66
C VAL A 100 -9.19 33.13 -9.85
N LYS A 101 -9.99 32.94 -10.91
CA LYS A 101 -10.68 31.67 -11.17
C LYS A 101 -9.71 30.47 -11.36
N PRO A 102 -8.65 30.57 -12.20
CA PRO A 102 -7.62 29.54 -12.25
C PRO A 102 -6.94 29.24 -10.91
N CYS A 103 -6.62 30.27 -10.11
CA CYS A 103 -5.99 30.12 -8.80
C CYS A 103 -6.90 29.41 -7.79
N ASP A 104 -8.18 29.77 -7.72
CA ASP A 104 -9.16 29.12 -6.85
C ASP A 104 -9.30 27.64 -7.19
N LYS A 105 -9.37 27.32 -8.49
CA LYS A 105 -9.40 25.93 -8.96
C LYS A 105 -8.11 25.20 -8.60
N LEU A 106 -6.95 25.85 -8.70
CA LEU A 106 -5.67 25.26 -8.35
C LEU A 106 -5.57 24.99 -6.85
N ALA A 107 -6.14 25.86 -6.00
CA ALA A 107 -6.26 25.64 -4.56
C ALA A 107 -7.09 24.38 -4.24
N ILE A 108 -8.23 24.20 -4.92
CA ILE A 108 -9.06 22.98 -4.79
C ILE A 108 -8.27 21.74 -5.25
N ILE A 109 -7.59 21.79 -6.39
CA ILE A 109 -6.75 20.67 -6.84
C ILE A 109 -5.64 20.37 -5.83
N THR A 110 -5.07 21.40 -5.22
CA THR A 110 -4.01 21.25 -4.22
C THR A 110 -4.52 20.55 -2.96
N SER A 111 -5.74 20.86 -2.51
CA SER A 111 -6.33 20.19 -1.34
C SER A 111 -6.51 18.68 -1.58
N ILE A 112 -6.80 18.26 -2.81
CA ILE A 112 -6.89 16.83 -3.16
C ILE A 112 -5.59 16.08 -2.85
N PHE A 113 -4.41 16.68 -3.10
CA PHE A 113 -3.14 16.03 -2.76
C PHE A 113 -2.94 15.88 -1.24
N VAL A 114 -3.39 16.87 -0.46
CA VAL A 114 -3.37 16.81 1.01
C VAL A 114 -4.34 15.73 1.53
N ASP A 115 -5.51 15.61 0.91
CA ASP A 115 -6.49 14.57 1.24
C ASP A 115 -5.94 13.17 0.91
N ILE A 116 -5.32 12.99 -0.26
CA ILE A 116 -4.67 11.74 -0.66
C ILE A 116 -3.58 11.33 0.33
N PHE A 117 -2.73 12.28 0.76
CA PHE A 117 -1.73 12.05 1.79
C PHE A 117 -2.37 11.61 3.11
N THR A 118 -3.43 12.29 3.55
CA THR A 118 -4.14 12.00 4.80
C THR A 118 -4.82 10.62 4.76
N ASN A 119 -5.47 10.30 3.65
CA ASN A 119 -6.11 9.00 3.43
C ASN A 119 -5.06 7.87 3.40
N THR A 120 -3.92 8.09 2.74
CA THR A 120 -2.82 7.11 2.71
C THR A 120 -2.24 6.86 4.10
N ARG A 121 -2.17 7.90 4.94
CA ARG A 121 -1.75 7.76 6.35
C ARG A 121 -2.71 6.88 7.12
N GLU A 122 -4.01 7.06 6.91
CA GLU A 122 -5.03 6.27 7.58
C GLU A 122 -5.01 4.80 7.10
N ILE A 123 -4.85 4.56 5.80
CA ILE A 123 -4.64 3.22 5.25
C ILE A 123 -3.43 2.55 5.88
N LEU A 124 -2.29 3.25 6.01
CA LEU A 124 -1.10 2.72 6.67
C LEU A 124 -1.37 2.32 8.13
N ARG A 125 -2.13 3.15 8.88
CA ARG A 125 -2.52 2.83 10.26
C ARG A 125 -3.33 1.54 10.30
N GLN A 126 -4.27 1.37 9.37
CA GLN A 126 -5.09 0.16 9.27
C GLN A 126 -4.28 -1.07 8.85
N LEU A 127 -3.32 -0.95 7.92
CA LEU A 127 -2.41 -2.04 7.54
C LEU A 127 -1.53 -2.50 8.72
N ARG A 128 -1.03 -1.57 9.53
CA ARG A 128 -0.27 -1.90 10.74
C ARG A 128 -1.13 -2.63 11.77
N ALA A 129 -2.36 -2.17 12.00
CA ALA A 129 -3.31 -2.86 12.87
C ALA A 129 -3.65 -4.27 12.35
N LEU A 130 -3.80 -4.42 11.04
CA LEU A 130 -4.03 -5.71 10.39
C LEU A 130 -2.84 -6.67 10.58
N THR A 131 -1.62 -6.14 10.54
CA THR A 131 -0.39 -6.91 10.76
C THR A 131 -0.33 -7.47 12.18
N LEU A 132 -0.69 -6.65 13.18
CA LEU A 132 -0.79 -7.07 14.57
C LEU A 132 -1.87 -8.14 14.76
N LEU A 133 -3.04 -7.98 14.12
CA LEU A 133 -4.14 -8.93 14.19
C LEU A 133 -3.80 -10.29 13.55
N ALA A 134 -3.05 -10.28 12.46
CA ALA A 134 -2.61 -11.50 11.78
C ALA A 134 -1.55 -12.29 12.57
N GLY A 135 -0.84 -11.65 13.52
CA GLY A 135 0.18 -12.30 14.34
C GLY A 135 1.24 -13.01 13.49
N VAL A 136 1.50 -14.29 13.76
CA VAL A 136 2.47 -15.12 13.01
C VAL A 136 2.09 -15.27 11.53
N ALA A 137 0.80 -15.17 11.18
CA ALA A 137 0.34 -15.26 9.80
C ALA A 137 0.71 -14.03 8.95
N SER A 138 1.17 -12.93 9.55
CA SER A 138 1.67 -11.75 8.82
C SER A 138 2.87 -12.06 7.89
N ASN A 139 3.61 -13.13 8.19
CA ASN A 139 4.74 -13.61 7.41
C ASN A 139 4.36 -14.61 6.31
N VAL A 140 3.11 -15.03 6.26
CA VAL A 140 2.57 -15.88 5.19
C VAL A 140 2.23 -14.99 3.99
N ILE A 141 2.44 -15.51 2.78
CA ILE A 141 2.06 -14.83 1.54
C ILE A 141 0.53 -14.74 1.53
N PHE A 142 -0.02 -13.51 1.55
CA PHE A 142 -1.47 -13.28 1.55
C PHE A 142 -2.08 -13.34 0.14
N TYR A 143 -1.26 -13.02 -0.86
CA TYR A 143 -1.63 -12.98 -2.28
C TYR A 143 -0.79 -13.94 -3.11
N ARG A 144 -0.07 -13.45 -4.14
CA ARG A 144 0.77 -14.27 -5.03
C ARG A 144 2.20 -14.33 -4.54
N THR A 145 2.76 -13.17 -4.23
CA THR A 145 4.16 -12.99 -3.85
C THR A 145 4.33 -12.10 -2.62
N TRP A 146 3.31 -11.32 -2.24
CA TRP A 146 3.42 -10.35 -1.16
C TRP A 146 2.92 -10.87 0.19
N LYS A 147 3.73 -10.64 1.22
CA LYS A 147 3.41 -10.71 2.64
C LYS A 147 2.81 -9.40 3.10
N LEU A 148 2.07 -9.42 4.21
CA LEU A 148 1.42 -8.23 4.75
C LEU A 148 2.42 -7.11 5.09
N THR A 149 3.62 -7.47 5.53
CA THR A 149 4.72 -6.53 5.79
C THR A 149 5.20 -5.77 4.56
N GLN A 150 5.09 -6.36 3.36
CA GLN A 150 5.46 -5.68 2.11
C GLN A 150 4.44 -4.60 1.74
N PHE A 151 3.14 -4.83 1.99
CA PHE A 151 2.11 -3.79 1.84
C PHE A 151 2.33 -2.62 2.80
N VAL A 152 2.71 -2.90 4.04
CA VAL A 152 3.07 -1.87 5.03
C VAL A 152 4.28 -1.06 4.53
N SER A 153 5.36 -1.73 4.16
CA SER A 153 6.60 -1.08 3.69
C SER A 153 6.35 -0.22 2.43
N PHE A 154 5.59 -0.74 1.47
CA PHE A 154 5.18 0.02 0.29
C PHE A 154 4.38 1.28 0.68
N THR A 155 3.39 1.13 1.54
CA THR A 155 2.52 2.25 1.93
C THR A 155 3.27 3.30 2.76
N GLU A 156 4.28 2.90 3.54
CA GLU A 156 5.20 3.81 4.23
C GLU A 156 6.02 4.66 3.27
N ASP A 157 6.59 4.05 2.23
CA ASP A 157 7.34 4.78 1.20
C ASP A 157 6.42 5.73 0.42
N LEU A 158 5.26 5.22 0.00
CA LEU A 158 4.26 6.01 -0.70
C LEU A 158 3.79 7.22 0.11
N LEU A 159 3.58 7.04 1.42
CA LEU A 159 3.18 8.13 2.31
C LEU A 159 4.23 9.25 2.36
N LYS A 160 5.51 8.90 2.41
CA LYS A 160 6.62 9.89 2.40
C LYS A 160 6.62 10.67 1.09
N ARG A 161 6.49 9.96 -0.04
CA ARG A 161 6.45 10.56 -1.38
C ARG A 161 5.25 11.49 -1.56
N TYR A 162 4.04 11.06 -1.19
CA TYR A 162 2.85 11.92 -1.22
C TYR A 162 2.97 13.13 -0.31
N LYS A 163 3.59 12.99 0.87
CA LYS A 163 3.85 14.14 1.74
C LYS A 163 4.71 15.17 1.02
N GLN A 164 5.87 14.76 0.50
CA GLN A 164 6.81 15.65 -0.16
C GLN A 164 6.17 16.32 -1.39
N GLU A 165 5.51 15.52 -2.24
CA GLU A 165 4.84 16.05 -3.42
C GLU A 165 3.73 17.05 -3.07
N SER A 166 2.93 16.77 -2.03
CA SER A 166 1.87 17.69 -1.58
C SER A 166 2.43 19.04 -1.10
N LEU A 167 3.64 19.06 -0.53
CA LEU A 167 4.31 20.30 -0.13
C LEU A 167 4.76 21.10 -1.36
N VAL A 168 5.31 20.42 -2.38
CA VAL A 168 5.66 21.05 -3.66
C VAL A 168 4.41 21.67 -4.32
N LYS A 169 3.30 20.91 -4.40
CA LYS A 169 2.06 21.42 -5.00
C LYS A 169 1.49 22.62 -4.24
N GLN A 170 1.51 22.58 -2.91
CA GLN A 170 1.14 23.74 -2.08
C GLN A 170 2.04 24.96 -2.33
N HIS A 171 3.35 24.74 -2.42
CA HIS A 171 4.29 25.82 -2.70
C HIS A 171 4.02 26.46 -4.07
N VAL A 172 3.81 25.66 -5.12
CA VAL A 172 3.45 26.19 -6.45
C VAL A 172 2.15 26.97 -6.39
N MET A 173 1.10 26.39 -5.81
CA MET A 173 -0.22 27.04 -5.71
C MET A 173 -0.16 28.40 -5.02
N GLN A 174 0.63 28.51 -3.94
CA GLN A 174 0.79 29.76 -3.19
C GLN A 174 1.62 30.82 -3.91
N ASN A 175 2.43 30.48 -4.91
CA ASN A 175 3.45 31.39 -5.45
C ASN A 175 3.32 31.67 -6.95
N ILE A 176 2.71 30.76 -7.73
CA ILE A 176 2.65 30.89 -9.19
C ILE A 176 1.98 32.20 -9.64
N ALA A 177 0.90 32.60 -8.95
CA ALA A 177 0.18 33.84 -9.20
C ALA A 177 0.99 35.09 -8.87
N HIS A 178 1.94 34.99 -7.94
CA HIS A 178 2.77 36.10 -7.44
C HIS A 178 4.13 36.20 -8.13
N SER A 179 4.42 35.31 -9.08
CA SER A 179 5.68 35.36 -9.85
C SER A 179 5.89 36.73 -10.50
N THR A 180 7.07 37.32 -10.36
CA THR A 180 7.35 38.66 -10.91
C THR A 180 8.11 38.64 -12.23
N CYS A 181 8.57 37.45 -12.66
CA CYS A 181 9.30 37.28 -13.90
C CYS A 181 8.95 35.96 -14.58
N ARG A 182 9.19 35.90 -15.90
CA ARG A 182 8.89 34.71 -16.71
C ARG A 182 9.65 33.47 -16.26
N GLY A 183 10.92 33.61 -15.87
CA GLY A 183 11.72 32.47 -15.38
C GLY A 183 11.12 31.78 -14.15
N LYS A 184 10.70 32.57 -13.15
CA LYS A 184 10.02 32.03 -11.94
C LYS A 184 8.69 31.38 -12.27
N LEU A 185 7.94 31.96 -13.22
CA LEU A 185 6.66 31.43 -13.65
C LEU A 185 6.84 30.04 -14.31
N ILE A 186 7.77 29.92 -15.24
CA ILE A 186 8.15 28.65 -15.88
C ILE A 186 8.59 27.65 -14.81
N SER A 187 9.45 28.05 -13.86
CA SER A 187 9.89 27.12 -12.81
C SER A 187 8.75 26.56 -11.98
N TYR A 188 7.72 27.36 -11.67
CA TYR A 188 6.55 26.87 -10.94
C TYR A 188 5.68 25.94 -11.80
N THR A 189 5.48 26.25 -13.08
CA THR A 189 4.76 25.37 -14.01
C THR A 189 5.50 24.03 -14.15
N THR A 190 6.82 24.05 -14.36
CA THR A 190 7.65 22.84 -14.48
C THR A 190 7.63 22.01 -13.20
N ALA A 191 7.74 22.63 -12.02
CA ALA A 191 7.64 21.93 -10.74
C ALA A 191 6.25 21.29 -10.53
N TRP A 192 5.19 21.86 -11.11
CA TRP A 192 3.90 21.19 -11.13
C TRP A 192 3.88 20.02 -12.11
N GLU A 193 4.26 20.26 -13.36
CA GLU A 193 4.15 19.32 -14.47
C GLU A 193 4.97 18.04 -14.29
N PHE A 194 6.16 18.16 -13.71
CA PHE A 194 7.09 17.04 -13.51
C PHE A 194 7.27 16.73 -12.02
N PRO A 195 6.38 15.88 -11.45
CA PRO A 195 6.49 15.40 -10.08
C PRO A 195 7.83 14.73 -9.82
N GLU A 196 8.51 15.16 -8.76
CA GLU A 196 9.81 14.60 -8.36
C GLU A 196 9.63 13.34 -7.50
N HIS A 197 8.58 13.31 -6.65
CA HIS A 197 8.44 12.26 -5.64
C HIS A 197 7.43 11.19 -6.03
N VAL A 198 6.44 11.52 -6.87
CA VAL A 198 5.48 10.58 -7.45
C VAL A 198 5.85 10.34 -8.91
N ASP A 199 6.95 9.61 -9.07
CA ASP A 199 7.68 9.38 -10.31
C ASP A 199 7.26 8.07 -11.02
N ALA A 200 8.03 7.70 -12.05
CA ALA A 200 7.86 6.44 -12.77
C ALA A 200 7.99 5.20 -11.87
N TYR A 201 8.75 5.28 -10.78
CA TYR A 201 8.86 4.19 -9.81
C TYR A 201 7.52 3.99 -9.09
N VAL A 202 6.86 5.05 -8.62
CA VAL A 202 5.53 4.91 -7.99
C VAL A 202 4.53 4.28 -8.96
N ASN A 203 4.54 4.70 -10.24
CA ASN A 203 3.70 4.10 -11.26
C ASN A 203 3.97 2.58 -11.42
N LEU A 204 5.25 2.20 -11.51
CA LEU A 204 5.64 0.79 -11.60
C LEU A 204 5.13 -0.02 -10.40
N VAL A 205 5.27 0.51 -9.18
CA VAL A 205 4.81 -0.21 -7.98
C VAL A 205 3.28 -0.34 -7.96
N PHE A 206 2.52 0.65 -8.44
CA PHE A 206 1.07 0.50 -8.59
C PHE A 206 0.66 -0.54 -9.65
N LEU A 207 1.42 -0.66 -10.74
CA LEU A 207 1.23 -1.73 -11.73
C LEU A 207 1.49 -3.11 -11.12
N LEU A 208 2.57 -3.24 -10.33
CA LEU A 208 2.88 -4.47 -9.60
C LEU A 208 1.80 -4.80 -8.57
N LEU A 209 1.31 -3.81 -7.82
CA LEU A 209 0.22 -3.97 -6.86
C LEU A 209 -1.07 -4.46 -7.55
N ALA A 210 -1.39 -3.91 -8.74
CA ALA A 210 -2.54 -4.34 -9.52
C ALA A 210 -2.40 -5.79 -10.02
N GLU A 211 -1.20 -6.22 -10.40
CA GLU A 211 -0.93 -7.62 -10.77
C GLU A 211 -1.05 -8.56 -9.57
N GLU A 212 -0.52 -8.15 -8.42
CA GLU A 212 -0.52 -8.92 -7.18
C GLU A 212 -1.95 -9.25 -6.72
N VAL A 213 -2.88 -8.31 -6.92
CA VAL A 213 -4.28 -8.41 -6.47
C VAL A 213 -5.20 -9.02 -7.55
N ARG A 214 -4.73 -9.17 -8.79
CA ARG A 214 -5.54 -9.73 -9.89
C ARG A 214 -5.90 -11.19 -9.59
N ARG A 215 -7.20 -11.44 -9.40
CA ARG A 215 -7.75 -12.78 -9.15
C ARG A 215 -7.42 -13.71 -10.34
N LYS A 216 -7.06 -14.96 -10.02
CA LYS A 216 -6.97 -16.04 -11.02
C LYS A 216 -8.38 -16.46 -11.43
#